data_AF-A0A2H0XRJ4-F1
#
_entry.id   AF-A0A2H0XRJ4-F1
#
_cell.length_a   1.000
_cell.length_b   1.000
_cell.length_c   1.000
_cell.angle_alpha   90.00
_cell.angle_beta   90.00
_cell.angle_gamma   90.00
#
_symmetry.space_group_name_H-M   'P 1'
#
loop_
_entity.id
_entity.type
_entity.pdbx_description
1 polymer ?
#
loop_
_entity_poly.entity_id
_entity_poly.type
_entity_poly.pdbx_seq_one_letter_code
_entity_poly.pdbx_strand_id
1 'polypeptide(L)'
;MNLLPDRSVHLVITSPPYWQLKDYGTDDQIGYHETYESYINNLNLVWKECHRVLQPGCRLCINIGDQFARSVYYGRYKVIPIRTEIIKFCETIGFDYMGAVIWQKVTTTNTTGGATIMGSFPYPRNGILKLDYEFILLFKKQGISPKPTQLQKDRSAMTKEEWNTYFSGHWYFSGAKQEGHIAMFPEELPARLIKMFAFAGDTVLDPFLGSGTTSLAARNLNRNSIGYEINPDYLPVIKAKLNANQTDLSETEYHFLKDQVNTDLVKEIDNLPYIFKDPHRLDKKIDPKKLQFGSRIDENSGEREEYYSVKSIISPEMIKLNNDLTVRLIGVKERKPVNGQAIQFLTEKIKGQKVFMKFDDRKYDEHDTLLCYLYLKNKTFLNAHIIKEGLADVDLSYDFKYKDKFMNLNEATNGAR
;
A
#
# COMPACT_ATOMS: atom_id res chain seq x y z
N MET A 1 -1.01 -22.59 -8.71
CA MET A 1 -0.92 -23.43 -7.49
C MET A 1 -0.95 -24.89 -7.94
N ASN A 2 0.16 -25.36 -8.52
CA ASN A 2 0.18 -26.58 -9.34
C ASN A 2 0.13 -27.85 -8.50
N LEU A 3 0.60 -27.78 -7.25
CA LEU A 3 0.56 -28.89 -6.31
C LEU A 3 -0.84 -29.16 -5.73
N LEU A 4 -1.81 -28.26 -5.97
CA LEU A 4 -3.17 -28.42 -5.44
C LEU A 4 -4.13 -29.02 -6.47
N PRO A 5 -4.77 -30.16 -6.13
CA PRO A 5 -5.86 -30.68 -6.93
C PRO A 5 -7.04 -29.70 -6.98
N ASP A 6 -7.83 -29.82 -8.03
CA ASP A 6 -9.13 -29.14 -8.13
C ASP A 6 -10.02 -29.50 -6.95
N ARG A 7 -10.78 -28.52 -6.43
CA ARG A 7 -11.77 -28.73 -5.36
C ARG A 7 -11.17 -29.44 -4.13
N SER A 8 -9.97 -29.08 -3.72
CA SER A 8 -9.26 -29.67 -2.58
C SER A 8 -9.38 -28.88 -1.28
N VAL A 9 -9.80 -27.61 -1.32
CA VAL A 9 -9.89 -26.72 -0.13
C VAL A 9 -11.32 -26.28 0.16
N HIS A 10 -11.59 -25.94 1.41
CA HIS A 10 -12.94 -25.66 1.93
C HIS A 10 -13.17 -24.18 2.27
N LEU A 11 -12.10 -23.42 2.42
CA LEU A 11 -12.15 -21.99 2.72
C LEU A 11 -10.85 -21.35 2.23
N VAL A 12 -10.96 -20.20 1.57
CA VAL A 12 -9.79 -19.36 1.26
C VAL A 12 -9.89 -18.09 2.11
N ILE A 13 -8.83 -17.75 2.86
CA ILE A 13 -8.72 -16.50 3.60
C ILE A 13 -7.37 -15.88 3.27
N THR A 14 -7.37 -14.63 2.84
CA THR A 14 -6.12 -13.96 2.49
C THR A 14 -6.22 -12.44 2.52
N SER A 15 -5.07 -11.79 2.36
CA SER A 15 -4.93 -10.36 2.10
C SER A 15 -3.89 -10.20 0.99
N PRO A 16 -4.26 -9.71 -0.20
CA PRO A 16 -3.30 -9.57 -1.29
C PRO A 16 -2.24 -8.52 -0.94
N PRO A 17 -1.04 -8.59 -1.56
CA PRO A 17 0.01 -7.60 -1.36
C PRO A 17 -0.48 -6.22 -1.80
N TYR A 18 -0.25 -5.20 -0.98
CA TYR A 18 -0.74 -3.85 -1.30
C TYR A 18 0.05 -3.23 -2.46
N TRP A 19 -0.65 -2.78 -3.50
CA TRP A 19 -0.06 -2.13 -4.67
C TRP A 19 0.84 -0.94 -4.29
N GLN A 20 2.12 -0.99 -4.69
CA GLN A 20 3.14 0.04 -4.45
C GLN A 20 3.34 0.51 -3.00
N LEU A 21 2.75 -0.17 -2.01
CA LEU A 21 2.80 0.26 -0.62
C LEU A 21 3.92 -0.44 0.15
N LYS A 22 4.22 -1.70 -0.22
CA LYS A 22 5.23 -2.52 0.43
C LYS A 22 6.09 -3.24 -0.58
N ASP A 23 7.37 -3.29 -0.27
CA ASP A 23 8.34 -4.14 -0.93
C ASP A 23 8.54 -5.38 -0.05
N TYR A 24 8.09 -6.53 -0.55
CA TYR A 24 8.19 -7.82 0.10
C TYR A 24 9.52 -8.54 -0.21
N GLY A 25 10.48 -7.86 -0.84
CA GLY A 25 11.87 -8.31 -0.94
C GLY A 25 12.15 -9.28 -2.10
N THR A 26 11.26 -9.36 -3.09
CA THR A 26 11.46 -10.17 -4.30
C THR A 26 10.97 -9.44 -5.54
N ASP A 27 11.70 -9.56 -6.65
CA ASP A 27 11.35 -8.92 -7.93
C ASP A 27 10.09 -9.53 -8.56
N ASP A 28 9.78 -10.79 -8.22
CA ASP A 28 8.61 -11.53 -8.73
C ASP A 28 7.32 -11.25 -7.94
N GLN A 29 7.34 -10.30 -6.99
CA GLN A 29 6.15 -9.96 -6.20
C GLN A 29 5.07 -9.26 -7.03
N ILE A 30 3.80 -9.55 -6.71
CA ILE A 30 2.67 -8.82 -7.29
C ILE A 30 2.56 -7.44 -6.60
N GLY A 31 2.42 -6.38 -7.41
CA GLY A 31 2.02 -5.05 -6.98
C GLY A 31 3.13 -4.05 -6.71
N TYR A 32 4.38 -4.45 -6.56
CA TYR A 32 5.52 -3.54 -6.43
C TYR A 32 6.16 -3.31 -7.81
N HIS A 33 6.45 -2.05 -8.18
CA HIS A 33 6.89 -1.65 -9.54
C HIS A 33 5.94 -1.94 -10.72
N GLU A 34 4.75 -2.48 -10.46
CA GLU A 34 3.73 -2.72 -11.47
C GLU A 34 2.82 -1.50 -11.70
N THR A 35 2.29 -1.38 -12.93
CA THR A 35 1.13 -0.51 -13.19
C THR A 35 -0.08 -1.04 -12.44
N TYR A 36 -1.07 -0.17 -12.18
CA TYR A 36 -2.32 -0.59 -11.53
C TYR A 36 -3.02 -1.69 -12.35
N GLU A 37 -2.92 -1.59 -13.67
CA GLU A 37 -3.46 -2.58 -14.61
C GLU A 37 -2.82 -3.95 -14.45
N SER A 38 -1.49 -4.01 -14.48
CA SER A 38 -0.73 -5.26 -14.31
C SER A 38 -1.01 -5.89 -12.96
N TYR A 39 -1.03 -5.09 -11.89
CA TYR A 39 -1.34 -5.55 -10.54
C TYR A 39 -2.70 -6.25 -10.44
N ILE A 40 -3.76 -5.63 -10.96
CA ILE A 40 -5.11 -6.23 -10.93
C ILE A 40 -5.15 -7.52 -11.75
N ASN A 41 -4.54 -7.53 -12.94
CA ASN A 41 -4.57 -8.72 -13.79
C ASN A 41 -3.73 -9.88 -13.22
N ASN A 42 -2.63 -9.60 -12.52
CA ASN A 42 -1.88 -10.61 -11.78
C ASN A 42 -2.68 -11.18 -10.59
N LEU A 43 -3.41 -10.35 -9.84
CA LEU A 43 -4.34 -10.84 -8.81
C LEU A 43 -5.44 -11.73 -9.39
N ASN A 44 -5.94 -11.41 -10.57
CA ASN A 44 -6.98 -12.18 -11.26
C ASN A 44 -6.54 -13.62 -11.56
N LEU A 45 -5.25 -13.86 -11.85
CA LEU A 45 -4.70 -15.22 -11.97
C LEU A 45 -4.83 -16.00 -10.66
N VAL A 46 -4.58 -15.36 -9.53
CA VAL A 46 -4.71 -15.97 -8.20
C VAL A 46 -6.17 -16.27 -7.89
N TRP A 47 -7.09 -15.35 -8.20
CA TRP A 47 -8.52 -15.57 -8.00
C TRP A 47 -9.07 -16.71 -8.86
N LYS A 48 -8.60 -16.84 -10.11
CA LYS A 48 -8.89 -17.99 -10.99
C LYS A 48 -8.44 -19.31 -10.36
N GLU A 49 -7.24 -19.35 -9.80
CA GLU A 49 -6.72 -20.53 -9.10
C GLU A 49 -7.50 -20.84 -7.81
N CYS A 50 -7.80 -19.83 -7.01
CA CYS A 50 -8.66 -19.96 -5.82
C CYS A 50 -10.04 -20.54 -6.20
N HIS A 51 -10.63 -20.10 -7.31
CA HIS A 51 -11.87 -20.67 -7.82
C HIS A 51 -11.69 -22.16 -8.18
N ARG A 52 -10.62 -22.53 -8.88
CA ARG A 52 -10.34 -23.94 -9.28
C ARG A 52 -10.23 -24.87 -8.06
N VAL A 53 -9.42 -24.50 -7.08
CA VAL A 53 -9.09 -25.36 -5.93
C VAL A 53 -10.18 -25.38 -4.85
N LEU A 54 -11.06 -24.38 -4.78
CA LEU A 54 -12.12 -24.32 -3.76
C LEU A 54 -13.26 -25.31 -4.07
N GLN A 55 -13.77 -25.99 -3.04
CA GLN A 55 -14.96 -26.82 -3.14
C GLN A 55 -16.20 -26.00 -3.55
N PRO A 56 -17.12 -26.56 -4.35
CA PRO A 56 -18.41 -25.91 -4.62
C PRO A 56 -19.16 -25.58 -3.32
N GLY A 57 -19.86 -24.44 -3.27
CA GLY A 57 -20.61 -23.99 -2.10
C GLY A 57 -19.77 -23.43 -0.94
N CYS A 58 -18.45 -23.55 -1.00
CA CYS A 58 -17.51 -23.00 -0.03
C CYS A 58 -17.15 -21.54 -0.35
N ARG A 59 -16.34 -20.90 0.53
CA ARG A 59 -16.12 -19.45 0.49
C ARG A 59 -14.68 -19.02 0.23
N LEU A 60 -14.57 -17.85 -0.41
CA LEU A 60 -13.35 -17.06 -0.56
C LEU A 60 -13.54 -15.75 0.21
N CYS A 61 -12.62 -15.46 1.12
CA CYS A 61 -12.63 -14.27 1.97
C CYS A 61 -11.35 -13.47 1.72
N ILE A 62 -11.49 -12.21 1.32
CA ILE A 62 -10.37 -11.35 0.94
C ILE A 62 -10.39 -10.09 1.79
N ASN A 63 -9.40 -9.91 2.66
CA ASN A 63 -9.17 -8.64 3.33
C ASN A 63 -8.44 -7.67 2.40
N ILE A 64 -9.01 -6.51 2.11
CA ILE A 64 -8.42 -5.50 1.22
C ILE A 64 -8.83 -4.09 1.65
N GLY A 65 -7.85 -3.19 1.67
CA GLY A 65 -8.07 -1.75 1.80
C GLY A 65 -8.02 -1.07 0.44
N ASP A 66 -8.94 -0.14 0.19
CA ASP A 66 -8.79 0.79 -0.94
C ASP A 66 -7.60 1.72 -0.67
N GLN A 67 -6.82 2.02 -1.70
CA GLN A 67 -5.55 2.73 -1.53
C GLN A 67 -5.68 4.22 -1.83
N PHE A 68 -5.13 5.07 -0.96
CA PHE A 68 -5.05 6.49 -1.22
C PHE A 68 -3.83 6.85 -2.09
N ALA A 69 -4.07 7.20 -3.34
CA ALA A 69 -3.08 7.76 -4.27
C ALA A 69 -2.85 9.24 -3.98
N ARG A 70 -1.62 9.61 -3.60
CA ARG A 70 -1.22 11.00 -3.32
C ARG A 70 -0.88 11.75 -4.61
N SER A 71 -1.24 13.03 -4.67
CA SER A 71 -0.94 13.88 -5.84
C SER A 71 0.56 14.04 -6.11
N VAL A 72 1.39 13.94 -5.07
CA VAL A 72 2.85 14.00 -5.25
C VAL A 72 3.38 12.79 -6.01
N TYR A 73 2.74 11.62 -6.01
CA TYR A 73 3.21 10.48 -6.80
C TYR A 73 2.50 10.36 -8.14
N TYR A 74 1.22 10.74 -8.19
CA TYR A 74 0.32 10.44 -9.32
C TYR A 74 -0.31 11.70 -9.96
N GLY A 75 0.16 12.89 -9.61
CA GLY A 75 -0.34 14.18 -10.11
C GLY A 75 -1.67 14.66 -9.51
N ARG A 76 -2.50 13.75 -8.95
CA ARG A 76 -3.77 14.08 -8.29
C ARG A 76 -4.06 13.18 -7.10
N TYR A 77 -4.95 13.62 -6.21
CA TYR A 77 -5.48 12.78 -5.13
C TYR A 77 -6.60 11.88 -5.66
N LYS A 78 -6.55 10.58 -5.32
CA LYS A 78 -7.58 9.61 -5.69
C LYS A 78 -7.59 8.45 -4.71
N VAL A 79 -8.77 7.94 -4.37
CA VAL A 79 -8.91 6.61 -3.77
C VAL A 79 -8.99 5.60 -4.91
N ILE A 80 -8.11 4.61 -4.89
CA ILE A 80 -8.06 3.51 -5.86
C ILE A 80 -8.96 2.40 -5.31
N PRO A 81 -10.11 2.12 -5.97
CA PRO A 81 -11.10 1.19 -5.46
C PRO A 81 -10.73 -0.26 -5.82
N ILE A 82 -9.62 -0.77 -5.29
CA ILE A 82 -9.09 -2.11 -5.60
C ILE A 82 -10.16 -3.18 -5.38
N ARG A 83 -10.94 -3.06 -4.30
CA ARG A 83 -12.01 -4.00 -3.98
C ARG A 83 -13.02 -4.19 -5.10
N THR A 84 -13.31 -3.13 -5.86
CA THR A 84 -14.34 -3.14 -6.91
C THR A 84 -13.89 -4.01 -8.09
N GLU A 85 -12.61 -3.94 -8.44
CA GLU A 85 -12.07 -4.75 -9.53
C GLU A 85 -11.96 -6.23 -9.13
N ILE A 86 -11.62 -6.51 -7.87
CA ILE A 86 -11.70 -7.87 -7.31
C ILE A 86 -13.13 -8.42 -7.37
N ILE A 87 -14.14 -7.64 -6.93
CA ILE A 87 -15.54 -8.07 -6.97
C ILE A 87 -15.98 -8.41 -8.40
N LYS A 88 -15.73 -7.51 -9.36
CA LYS A 88 -16.09 -7.73 -10.77
C LYS A 88 -15.46 -9.00 -11.33
N PHE A 89 -14.17 -9.21 -11.09
CA PHE A 89 -13.49 -10.39 -11.61
C PHE A 89 -14.00 -11.68 -10.97
N CYS A 90 -14.14 -11.71 -9.64
CA CYS A 90 -14.67 -12.87 -8.93
C CYS A 90 -16.08 -13.26 -9.41
N GLU A 91 -16.98 -12.29 -9.57
CA GLU A 91 -18.32 -12.49 -10.17
C GLU A 91 -18.22 -13.08 -11.57
N THR A 92 -17.32 -12.56 -12.40
CA THR A 92 -17.13 -13.02 -13.79
C THR A 92 -16.70 -14.49 -13.86
N ILE A 93 -15.90 -14.98 -12.91
CA ILE A 93 -15.41 -16.36 -12.92
C ILE A 93 -16.32 -17.37 -12.20
N GLY A 94 -17.50 -16.94 -11.73
CA GLY A 94 -18.52 -17.83 -11.14
C GLY A 94 -18.56 -17.86 -9.61
N PHE A 95 -18.01 -16.85 -8.94
CA PHE A 95 -18.33 -16.60 -7.52
C PHE A 95 -19.59 -15.74 -7.39
N ASP A 96 -20.41 -16.04 -6.37
CA ASP A 96 -21.47 -15.13 -5.93
C ASP A 96 -20.92 -14.22 -4.82
N TYR A 97 -21.00 -12.90 -4.99
CA TYR A 97 -20.65 -11.92 -3.97
C TYR A 97 -21.71 -11.90 -2.87
N MET A 98 -21.27 -12.18 -1.65
CA MET A 98 -22.12 -12.32 -0.47
C MET A 98 -22.13 -11.07 0.42
N GLY A 99 -21.55 -9.96 -0.06
CA GLY A 99 -21.32 -8.75 0.72
C GLY A 99 -19.90 -8.66 1.30
N ALA A 100 -19.70 -7.69 2.18
CA ALA A 100 -18.43 -7.46 2.84
C ALA A 100 -18.63 -7.09 4.31
N VAL A 101 -17.66 -7.47 5.14
CA VAL A 101 -17.53 -6.93 6.50
C VAL A 101 -16.62 -5.69 6.43
N ILE A 102 -17.04 -4.61 7.07
CA ILE A 102 -16.19 -3.42 7.26
C ILE A 102 -15.40 -3.63 8.55
N TRP A 103 -14.11 -3.87 8.41
CA TRP A 103 -13.19 -3.96 9.54
C TRP A 103 -12.61 -2.58 9.84
N GLN A 104 -13.11 -1.95 10.90
CA GLN A 104 -12.56 -0.68 11.38
C GLN A 104 -11.39 -0.96 12.30
N LYS A 105 -10.20 -0.49 11.90
CA LYS A 105 -8.99 -0.63 12.69
C LYS A 105 -9.04 0.43 13.78
N VAL A 106 -8.91 0.03 15.05
CA VAL A 106 -8.73 0.99 16.15
C VAL A 106 -7.42 1.73 15.90
N THR A 107 -7.50 2.95 15.35
CA THR A 107 -6.33 3.74 15.04
C THR A 107 -5.73 4.29 16.33
N THR A 108 -4.79 3.57 16.93
CA THR A 108 -3.65 4.25 17.52
C THR A 108 -2.96 4.94 16.35
N THR A 109 -3.00 6.27 16.36
CA THR A 109 -2.42 7.19 15.37
C THR A 109 -1.30 6.59 14.52
N ASN A 110 -1.47 6.68 13.20
CA ASN A 110 -0.48 6.40 12.14
C ASN A 110 -0.53 4.99 11.49
N THR A 111 -1.69 4.60 10.96
CA THR A 111 -1.74 3.60 9.88
C THR A 111 -1.21 4.20 8.58
N THR A 112 -0.36 3.45 7.88
CA THR A 112 0.10 3.75 6.51
C THR A 112 -1.11 3.88 5.59
N GLY A 113 -1.28 5.03 4.95
CA GLY A 113 -2.22 5.20 3.83
C GLY A 113 -3.51 5.97 4.06
N GLY A 114 -3.78 6.53 5.26
CA GLY A 114 -5.03 7.31 5.39
C GLY A 114 -5.39 7.90 6.75
N ALA A 115 -4.52 7.87 7.76
CA ALA A 115 -4.91 8.19 9.14
C ALA A 115 -5.00 9.69 9.48
N THR A 116 -4.47 10.58 8.65
CA THR A 116 -4.52 12.04 8.88
C THR A 116 -5.61 12.65 8.01
N ILE A 117 -6.47 13.50 8.57
CA ILE A 117 -7.43 14.28 7.78
C ILE A 117 -6.62 15.18 6.85
N MET A 118 -6.64 14.87 5.56
CA MET A 118 -5.95 15.66 4.53
C MET A 118 -6.90 16.74 4.03
N GLY A 119 -6.38 17.93 3.79
CA GLY A 119 -7.16 19.09 3.35
C GLY A 119 -6.64 20.38 3.98
N SER A 120 -7.29 21.49 3.65
CA SER A 120 -6.88 22.81 4.11
C SER A 120 -7.56 23.17 5.43
N PHE A 121 -7.20 22.55 6.56
CA PHE A 121 -7.80 22.91 7.85
C PHE A 121 -7.61 24.41 8.17
N PRO A 122 -8.65 25.14 8.64
CA PRO A 122 -10.03 24.70 8.94
C PRO A 122 -11.02 24.77 7.77
N TYR A 123 -10.57 25.11 6.57
CA TYR A 123 -11.37 25.29 5.36
C TYR A 123 -11.81 23.96 4.72
N PRO A 124 -13.12 23.66 4.63
CA PRO A 124 -13.61 22.29 4.43
C PRO A 124 -13.60 21.78 2.99
N ARG A 125 -13.49 22.64 1.97
CA ARG A 125 -13.76 22.29 0.55
C ARG A 125 -12.93 21.12 0.02
N ASN A 126 -11.68 20.99 0.49
CA ASN A 126 -10.74 19.97 0.02
C ASN A 126 -10.46 18.90 1.08
N GLY A 127 -11.35 18.74 2.06
CA GLY A 127 -11.25 17.70 3.08
C GLY A 127 -11.38 16.30 2.46
N ILE A 128 -10.47 15.41 2.81
CA ILE A 128 -10.46 14.01 2.37
C ILE A 128 -10.77 13.13 3.58
N LEU A 129 -11.68 12.16 3.37
CA LEU A 129 -12.06 11.20 4.40
C LEU A 129 -10.86 10.37 4.83
N LYS A 130 -10.76 10.17 6.15
CA LYS A 130 -9.81 9.23 6.75
C LYS A 130 -10.23 7.81 6.34
N LEU A 131 -9.28 7.05 5.78
CA LEU A 131 -9.47 5.62 5.50
C LEU A 131 -8.92 4.83 6.67
N ASP A 132 -9.77 4.61 7.69
CA ASP A 132 -9.44 3.87 8.92
C ASP A 132 -10.07 2.47 8.97
N TYR A 133 -10.54 1.98 7.83
CA TYR A 133 -11.17 0.68 7.69
C TYR A 133 -10.64 -0.08 6.46
N GLU A 134 -10.82 -1.39 6.49
CA GLU A 134 -10.64 -2.29 5.35
C GLU A 134 -11.90 -3.11 5.12
N PHE A 135 -11.99 -3.73 3.95
CA PHE A 135 -13.10 -4.59 3.57
C PHE A 135 -12.66 -6.04 3.62
N ILE A 136 -13.46 -6.87 4.27
CA ILE A 136 -13.36 -8.33 4.15
C ILE A 136 -14.45 -8.75 3.18
N LEU A 137 -14.07 -8.91 1.91
CA LEU A 137 -14.98 -9.33 0.85
C LEU A 137 -15.33 -10.81 1.03
N LEU A 138 -16.60 -11.15 0.90
CA LEU A 138 -17.11 -12.51 1.03
C LEU A 138 -17.66 -12.99 -0.31
N PHE A 139 -17.10 -14.09 -0.80
CA PHE A 139 -17.55 -14.75 -2.03
C PHE A 139 -17.92 -16.19 -1.74
N LYS A 140 -18.93 -16.70 -2.43
CA LYS A 140 -19.34 -18.12 -2.38
C LYS A 140 -19.15 -18.73 -3.77
N LYS A 141 -18.43 -19.84 -3.86
CA LYS A 141 -18.36 -20.59 -5.13
C LYS A 141 -19.70 -21.24 -5.41
N GLN A 142 -20.20 -21.12 -6.63
CA GLN A 142 -21.45 -21.75 -7.03
C GLN A 142 -21.44 -23.27 -6.82
N GLY A 143 -22.60 -23.82 -6.48
CA GLY A 143 -22.80 -25.25 -6.20
C GLY A 143 -23.10 -25.58 -4.75
N ILE A 144 -22.99 -26.86 -4.41
CA ILE A 144 -23.43 -27.43 -3.14
C ILE A 144 -22.21 -27.77 -2.28
N SER A 145 -22.21 -27.26 -1.05
CA SER A 145 -21.14 -27.49 -0.07
C SER A 145 -21.08 -28.96 0.37
N PRO A 146 -19.87 -29.50 0.66
CA PRO A 146 -19.73 -30.78 1.33
C PRO A 146 -20.54 -30.85 2.61
N LYS A 147 -21.13 -32.02 2.91
CA LYS A 147 -21.93 -32.21 4.12
C LYS A 147 -21.00 -32.58 5.29
N PRO A 148 -20.96 -31.80 6.38
CA PRO A 148 -20.15 -32.13 7.54
C PRO A 148 -20.73 -33.31 8.31
N THR A 149 -19.86 -34.11 8.92
CA THR A 149 -20.24 -35.17 9.87
C THR A 149 -20.76 -34.55 11.18
N GLN A 150 -21.44 -35.35 12.01
CA GLN A 150 -21.93 -34.87 13.31
C GLN A 150 -20.77 -34.42 14.22
N LEU A 151 -19.68 -35.19 14.28
CA LEU A 151 -18.49 -34.85 15.06
C LEU A 151 -17.88 -33.50 14.62
N GLN A 152 -17.83 -33.25 13.30
CA GLN A 152 -17.36 -31.97 12.77
C GLN A 152 -18.26 -30.82 13.18
N LYS A 153 -19.59 -31.00 13.15
CA LYS A 153 -20.54 -29.99 13.63
C LYS A 153 -20.34 -29.70 15.11
N ASP A 154 -20.25 -30.73 15.94
CA ASP A 154 -20.09 -30.58 17.40
C ASP A 154 -18.78 -29.85 17.74
N ARG A 155 -17.67 -30.20 17.06
CA ARG A 155 -16.37 -29.52 17.20
C ARG A 155 -16.29 -28.12 16.59
N SER A 156 -17.33 -27.69 15.89
CA SER A 156 -17.40 -26.38 15.23
C SER A 156 -18.54 -25.53 15.76
N ALA A 157 -19.22 -25.98 16.82
CA ALA A 157 -20.29 -25.25 17.44
C ALA A 157 -19.78 -23.90 17.96
N MET A 158 -20.50 -22.84 17.61
CA MET A 158 -20.25 -21.49 18.12
C MET A 158 -21.27 -21.17 19.19
N THR A 159 -20.86 -20.35 20.15
CA THR A 159 -21.81 -19.74 21.09
C THR A 159 -22.70 -18.73 20.37
N LYS A 160 -23.87 -18.42 20.96
CA LYS A 160 -24.78 -17.38 20.43
C LYS A 160 -24.11 -16.00 20.39
N GLU A 161 -23.23 -15.71 21.34
CA GLU A 161 -22.47 -14.46 21.39
C GLU A 161 -21.47 -14.36 20.24
N GLU A 162 -20.69 -15.42 19.99
CA GLU A 162 -19.79 -15.49 18.85
C GLU A 162 -20.56 -15.35 17.53
N TRP A 163 -21.69 -16.04 17.40
CA TRP A 163 -22.54 -15.94 16.21
C TRP A 163 -22.97 -14.50 15.93
N ASN A 164 -23.55 -13.83 16.93
CA ASN A 164 -24.01 -12.44 16.78
C ASN A 164 -22.86 -11.47 16.52
N THR A 165 -21.70 -11.70 17.14
CA THR A 165 -20.51 -10.85 16.98
C THR A 165 -19.88 -11.04 15.59
N TYR A 166 -19.74 -12.27 15.12
CA TYR A 166 -19.00 -12.57 13.89
C TYR A 166 -19.85 -12.34 12.64
N PHE A 167 -21.15 -12.62 12.68
CA PHE A 167 -22.07 -12.35 11.55
C PHE A 167 -22.58 -10.90 11.51
N SER A 168 -21.89 -9.97 12.19
CA SER A 168 -22.09 -8.53 12.05
C SER A 168 -21.37 -7.97 10.82
N GLY A 169 -21.99 -6.98 10.15
CA GLY A 169 -21.38 -6.29 9.01
C GLY A 169 -20.22 -5.34 9.38
N HIS A 170 -20.01 -5.07 10.67
CA HIS A 170 -18.93 -4.20 11.15
C HIS A 170 -18.13 -4.88 12.26
N TRP A 171 -16.81 -4.94 12.09
CA TRP A 171 -15.89 -5.49 13.08
C TRP A 171 -14.95 -4.42 13.60
N TYR A 172 -14.73 -4.42 14.92
CA TYR A 172 -13.94 -3.43 15.64
C TYR A 172 -12.88 -4.14 16.47
N PHE A 173 -11.67 -4.23 15.94
CA PHE A 173 -10.49 -4.70 16.67
C PHE A 173 -9.22 -4.11 16.08
N SER A 174 -8.19 -4.00 16.91
CA SER A 174 -6.91 -3.39 16.53
C SER A 174 -6.19 -4.22 15.46
N GLY A 175 -5.43 -3.53 14.60
CA GLY A 175 -4.48 -4.22 13.72
C GLY A 175 -3.36 -4.91 14.50
N ALA A 176 -2.68 -5.86 13.88
CA ALA A 176 -1.48 -6.45 14.45
C ALA A 176 -0.31 -5.45 14.42
N LYS A 177 0.55 -5.48 15.45
CA LYS A 177 1.83 -4.77 15.42
C LYS A 177 2.70 -5.39 14.31
N GLN A 178 3.22 -4.54 13.44
CA GLN A 178 4.12 -4.96 12.37
C GLN A 178 5.55 -4.89 12.90
N GLU A 179 6.27 -6.01 12.87
CA GLU A 179 7.72 -6.06 13.09
C GLU A 179 8.41 -6.24 11.72
N GLY A 180 9.34 -5.35 11.38
CA GLY A 180 10.04 -5.33 10.09
C GLY A 180 9.12 -5.09 8.88
N HIS A 181 9.44 -5.71 7.74
CA HIS A 181 8.69 -5.58 6.47
C HIS A 181 7.39 -6.41 6.43
N ILE A 182 6.95 -6.99 7.55
CA ILE A 182 5.86 -7.96 7.58
C ILE A 182 4.51 -7.24 7.64
N ALA A 183 3.71 -7.36 6.56
CA ALA A 183 2.30 -7.00 6.60
C ALA A 183 1.50 -8.16 7.18
N MET A 184 0.82 -7.94 8.30
CA MET A 184 -0.04 -8.95 8.92
C MET A 184 -1.36 -8.34 9.38
N PHE A 185 -2.47 -9.03 9.08
CA PHE A 185 -3.70 -8.88 9.86
C PHE A 185 -3.55 -9.65 11.18
N PRO A 186 -4.29 -9.27 12.24
CA PRO A 186 -4.28 -10.00 13.51
C PRO A 186 -4.93 -11.37 13.36
N GLU A 187 -4.52 -12.35 14.18
CA GLU A 187 -5.04 -13.73 14.18
C GLU A 187 -6.56 -13.79 14.38
N GLU A 188 -7.14 -12.80 15.07
CA GLU A 188 -8.58 -12.69 15.26
C GLU A 188 -9.37 -12.66 13.94
N LEU A 189 -8.83 -12.01 12.90
CA LEU A 189 -9.50 -11.90 11.60
C LEU A 189 -9.71 -13.29 10.94
N PRO A 190 -8.66 -14.08 10.65
CA PRO A 190 -8.85 -15.42 10.09
C PRO A 190 -9.56 -16.34 11.07
N ALA A 191 -9.34 -16.23 12.39
CA ALA A 191 -10.03 -17.08 13.36
C ALA A 191 -11.56 -16.93 13.32
N ARG A 192 -12.07 -15.68 13.21
CA ARG A 192 -13.50 -15.41 13.02
C ARG A 192 -14.02 -16.04 11.74
N LEU A 193 -13.33 -15.82 10.61
CA LEU A 193 -13.73 -16.35 9.30
C LEU A 193 -13.73 -17.89 9.27
N ILE A 194 -12.74 -18.53 9.90
CA ILE A 194 -12.65 -19.99 10.01
C ILE A 194 -13.83 -20.54 10.82
N LYS A 195 -14.16 -19.92 11.97
CA LYS A 195 -15.33 -20.32 12.76
C LYS A 195 -16.65 -20.14 12.00
N MET A 196 -16.76 -19.08 11.20
CA MET A 196 -17.98 -18.81 10.42
C MET A 196 -18.18 -19.77 9.23
N PHE A 197 -17.09 -20.19 8.56
CA PHE A 197 -17.18 -20.74 7.20
C PHE A 197 -16.43 -22.07 6.98
N ALA A 198 -15.84 -22.68 8.02
CA ALA A 198 -15.21 -23.99 7.93
C ALA A 198 -15.55 -24.87 9.15
N PHE A 199 -15.63 -26.18 8.94
CA PHE A 199 -15.77 -27.18 10.00
C PHE A 199 -14.41 -27.72 10.45
N ALA A 200 -14.36 -28.37 11.62
CA ALA A 200 -13.14 -29.02 12.11
C ALA A 200 -12.64 -30.06 11.09
N GLY A 201 -11.33 -30.09 10.86
CA GLY A 201 -10.70 -30.93 9.83
C GLY A 201 -10.80 -30.39 8.39
N ASP A 202 -11.59 -29.35 8.12
CA ASP A 202 -11.59 -28.69 6.82
C ASP A 202 -10.21 -28.05 6.53
N THR A 203 -9.93 -27.83 5.25
CA THR A 203 -8.67 -27.26 4.78
C THR A 203 -8.83 -25.79 4.38
N VAL A 204 -8.05 -24.91 5.01
CA VAL A 204 -8.01 -23.46 4.78
C VAL A 204 -6.81 -23.10 3.91
N LEU A 205 -7.02 -22.32 2.85
CA LEU A 205 -5.98 -21.85 1.94
C LEU A 205 -5.68 -20.36 2.17
N ASP A 206 -4.40 -20.02 2.18
CA ASP A 206 -3.91 -18.64 2.06
C ASP A 206 -2.89 -18.51 0.92
N PRO A 207 -3.26 -17.97 -0.26
CA PRO A 207 -2.34 -17.78 -1.38
C PRO A 207 -1.26 -16.71 -1.16
N PHE A 208 -1.39 -15.89 -0.12
CA PHE A 208 -0.45 -14.83 0.25
C PHE A 208 -0.10 -14.96 1.74
N LEU A 209 0.51 -16.09 2.10
CA LEU A 209 0.66 -16.55 3.48
C LEU A 209 1.41 -15.56 4.39
N GLY A 210 2.41 -14.86 3.86
CA GLY A 210 3.24 -13.94 4.61
C GLY A 210 3.85 -14.63 5.83
N SER A 211 3.61 -14.07 7.01
CA SER A 211 4.14 -14.61 8.27
C SER A 211 3.45 -15.89 8.78
N GLY A 212 2.41 -16.39 8.10
CA GLY A 212 1.72 -17.62 8.50
C GLY A 212 0.54 -17.45 9.47
N THR A 213 -0.04 -16.25 9.58
CA THR A 213 -1.13 -15.97 10.54
C THR A 213 -2.38 -16.82 10.27
N THR A 214 -2.76 -17.02 9.00
CA THR A 214 -3.92 -17.86 8.64
C THR A 214 -3.72 -19.32 9.04
N SER A 215 -2.53 -19.87 8.79
CA SER A 215 -2.17 -21.24 9.17
C SER A 215 -2.16 -21.43 10.70
N LEU A 216 -1.68 -20.43 11.45
CA LEU A 216 -1.72 -20.46 12.91
C LEU A 216 -3.16 -20.53 13.42
N ALA A 217 -4.03 -19.63 12.93
CA ALA A 217 -5.45 -19.60 13.31
C ALA A 217 -6.16 -20.91 12.96
N ALA A 218 -5.88 -21.48 11.79
CA ALA A 218 -6.44 -22.77 11.37
C ALA A 218 -6.04 -23.91 12.30
N ARG A 219 -4.74 -24.02 12.63
CA ARG A 219 -4.25 -25.04 13.57
C ARG A 219 -4.91 -24.90 14.93
N ASN A 220 -4.93 -23.68 15.50
CA ASN A 220 -5.51 -23.40 16.81
C ASN A 220 -7.02 -23.72 16.87
N LEU A 221 -7.70 -23.72 15.72
CA LEU A 221 -9.11 -24.09 15.57
C LEU A 221 -9.31 -25.52 15.05
N ASN A 222 -8.28 -26.37 15.04
CA ASN A 222 -8.35 -27.76 14.57
C ASN A 222 -8.80 -27.90 13.10
N ARG A 223 -8.31 -27.01 12.23
CA ARG A 223 -8.43 -27.08 10.77
C ARG A 223 -7.06 -27.34 10.15
N ASN A 224 -7.07 -28.00 8.99
CA ASN A 224 -5.87 -28.12 8.15
C ASN A 224 -5.62 -26.78 7.45
N SER A 225 -4.38 -26.52 7.06
CA SER A 225 -4.07 -25.33 6.26
C SER A 225 -3.03 -25.56 5.20
N ILE A 226 -3.12 -24.78 4.13
CA ILE A 226 -2.17 -24.71 3.04
C ILE A 226 -1.89 -23.22 2.80
N GLY A 227 -0.64 -22.85 2.61
CA GLY A 227 -0.30 -21.48 2.25
C GLY A 227 0.84 -21.39 1.24
N TYR A 228 0.79 -20.36 0.41
CA TYR A 228 1.84 -20.04 -0.57
C TYR A 228 2.52 -18.74 -0.14
N GLU A 229 3.85 -18.73 -0.18
CA GLU A 229 4.67 -17.56 0.07
C GLU A 229 5.81 -17.54 -0.94
N ILE A 230 5.99 -16.41 -1.62
CA ILE A 230 6.95 -16.27 -2.72
C ILE A 230 8.34 -15.91 -2.20
N ASN A 231 8.42 -15.16 -1.09
CA ASN A 231 9.71 -14.78 -0.52
C ASN A 231 10.21 -15.89 0.44
N PRO A 232 11.32 -16.58 0.11
CA PRO A 232 11.89 -17.63 0.97
C PRO A 232 12.33 -17.14 2.35
N ASP A 233 12.60 -15.84 2.53
CA ASP A 233 13.00 -15.25 3.81
C ASP A 233 11.90 -15.29 4.87
N TYR A 234 10.64 -15.51 4.46
CA TYR A 234 9.53 -15.73 5.39
C TYR A 234 9.51 -17.15 5.97
N LEU A 235 10.21 -18.12 5.37
CA LEU A 235 10.17 -19.52 5.81
C LEU A 235 10.61 -19.71 7.28
N PRO A 236 11.71 -19.10 7.78
CA PRO A 236 12.06 -19.16 9.20
C PRO A 236 10.99 -18.54 10.10
N VAL A 237 10.37 -17.43 9.67
CA VAL A 237 9.30 -16.75 10.41
C VAL A 237 8.05 -17.62 10.53
N ILE A 238 7.65 -18.25 9.42
CA ILE A 238 6.51 -19.18 9.38
C ILE A 238 6.78 -20.37 10.30
N LYS A 239 7.96 -21.00 10.20
CA LYS A 239 8.34 -22.14 11.06
C LYS A 239 8.31 -21.78 12.54
N ALA A 240 8.84 -20.61 12.90
CA ALA A 240 8.81 -20.13 14.27
C ALA A 240 7.37 -19.85 14.74
N LYS A 241 6.55 -19.15 13.94
CA LYS A 241 5.16 -18.85 14.30
C LYS A 241 4.31 -20.11 14.49
N LEU A 242 4.54 -21.12 13.66
CA LEU A 242 3.87 -22.41 13.76
C LEU A 242 4.54 -23.35 14.78
N ASN A 243 5.59 -22.95 15.49
CA ASN A 243 6.37 -23.85 16.35
C ASN A 243 6.73 -25.18 15.67
N ALA A 244 7.00 -25.16 14.36
CA ALA A 244 7.13 -26.37 13.54
C ALA A 244 8.35 -27.25 13.91
N ASN A 245 9.29 -26.70 14.67
CA ASN A 245 10.49 -27.41 15.15
C ASN A 245 10.29 -28.07 16.52
N GLN A 246 9.13 -27.93 17.15
CA GLN A 246 8.82 -28.53 18.45
C GLN A 246 7.78 -29.63 18.27
N THR A 247 7.92 -30.72 19.03
CA THR A 247 6.92 -31.78 19.09
C THR A 247 5.67 -31.21 19.77
N ASP A 248 4.60 -31.03 19.00
CA ASP A 248 3.31 -30.64 19.54
C ASP A 248 2.62 -31.86 20.19
N LEU A 249 1.91 -31.65 21.30
CA LEU A 249 1.05 -32.64 21.94
C LEU A 249 -0.09 -33.11 21.01
N SER A 250 -0.38 -32.33 19.95
CA SER A 250 -1.45 -32.57 18.99
C SER A 250 -1.04 -33.38 17.74
N GLU A 251 0.22 -33.82 17.62
CA GLU A 251 0.76 -34.53 16.43
C GLU A 251 0.53 -33.80 15.08
N THR A 252 0.63 -32.47 15.06
CA THR A 252 0.52 -31.70 13.81
C THR A 252 1.72 -31.96 12.89
N GLU A 253 1.47 -32.37 11.65
CA GLU A 253 2.49 -32.57 10.61
C GLU A 253 2.68 -31.31 9.74
N TYR A 254 3.93 -30.95 9.45
CA TYR A 254 4.27 -29.80 8.60
C TYR A 254 5.04 -30.23 7.36
N HIS A 255 4.49 -29.91 6.19
CA HIS A 255 5.12 -30.16 4.89
C HIS A 255 5.53 -28.84 4.25
N PHE A 256 6.84 -28.69 3.96
CA PHE A 256 7.37 -27.53 3.25
C PHE A 256 7.83 -27.95 1.86
N LEU A 257 7.02 -27.63 0.85
CA LEU A 257 7.24 -28.02 -0.54
C LEU A 257 7.59 -26.79 -1.38
N LYS A 258 8.32 -27.01 -2.48
CA LYS A 258 8.59 -25.98 -3.49
C LYS A 258 7.74 -26.25 -4.71
N ASP A 259 6.87 -25.31 -5.05
CA ASP A 259 6.14 -25.31 -6.33
C ASP A 259 6.94 -24.56 -7.39
N GLN A 260 6.79 -24.95 -8.65
CA GLN A 260 7.46 -24.33 -9.80
C GLN A 260 6.41 -23.81 -10.77
N VAL A 261 6.55 -22.55 -11.19
CA VAL A 261 5.68 -21.95 -12.20
C VAL A 261 6.24 -22.31 -13.57
N ASN A 262 5.58 -23.24 -14.25
CA ASN A 262 5.97 -23.67 -15.61
C ASN A 262 5.13 -22.98 -16.71
N THR A 263 4.30 -22.00 -16.33
CA THR A 263 3.31 -21.38 -17.21
C THR A 263 3.71 -19.95 -17.55
N ASP A 264 3.48 -19.57 -18.81
CA ASP A 264 3.68 -18.22 -19.30
C ASP A 264 2.55 -17.31 -18.78
N LEU A 265 2.84 -16.54 -17.72
CA LEU A 265 1.84 -15.72 -17.02
C LEU A 265 1.21 -14.65 -17.94
N VAL A 266 1.95 -14.14 -18.91
CA VAL A 266 1.44 -13.15 -19.87
C VAL A 266 0.34 -13.78 -20.73
N LYS A 267 0.58 -14.99 -21.25
CA LYS A 267 -0.44 -15.73 -22.00
C LYS A 267 -1.65 -16.10 -21.14
N GLU A 268 -1.44 -16.42 -19.86
CA GLU A 268 -2.56 -16.70 -18.97
C GLU A 268 -3.43 -15.46 -18.71
N ILE A 269 -2.81 -14.28 -18.62
CA ILE A 269 -3.53 -13.00 -18.52
C ILE A 269 -4.37 -12.75 -19.77
N ASP A 270 -3.81 -12.98 -20.96
CA ASP A 270 -4.53 -12.82 -22.23
C ASP A 270 -5.75 -13.76 -22.35
N ASN A 271 -5.73 -14.88 -21.63
CA ASN A 271 -6.81 -15.86 -21.58
C ASN A 271 -7.81 -15.63 -20.42
N LEU A 272 -7.69 -14.53 -19.67
CA LEU A 272 -8.64 -14.20 -18.62
C LEU A 272 -10.01 -13.85 -19.21
N PRO A 273 -11.13 -14.28 -18.59
CA PRO A 273 -12.47 -13.93 -19.06
C PRO A 273 -12.77 -12.44 -18.90
N TYR A 274 -12.04 -11.75 -18.02
CA TYR A 274 -12.04 -10.31 -17.87
C TYR A 274 -10.61 -9.82 -17.65
N ILE A 275 -10.15 -8.97 -18.57
CA ILE A 275 -8.86 -8.27 -18.47
C ILE A 275 -9.18 -6.83 -18.07
N PHE A 276 -8.72 -6.43 -16.89
CA PHE A 276 -8.86 -5.06 -16.43
C PHE A 276 -7.98 -4.15 -17.31
N LYS A 277 -8.53 -3.00 -17.69
CA LYS A 277 -7.81 -1.92 -18.38
C LYS A 277 -8.01 -0.63 -17.58
N ASP A 278 -6.92 0.02 -17.16
CA ASP A 278 -7.05 1.26 -16.37
C ASP A 278 -7.54 2.42 -17.27
N PRO A 279 -8.78 2.92 -17.07
CA PRO A 279 -9.32 3.97 -17.93
C PRO A 279 -8.61 5.31 -17.77
N HIS A 280 -7.81 5.49 -16.71
CA HIS A 280 -7.22 6.78 -16.38
C HIS A 280 -5.70 6.80 -16.36
N ARG A 281 -5.03 5.68 -16.71
CA ARG A 281 -3.57 5.47 -16.61
C ARG A 281 -2.96 6.25 -15.44
N LEU A 282 -3.06 5.68 -14.23
CA LEU A 282 -2.40 6.20 -13.04
C LEU A 282 -0.88 5.98 -13.14
N ASP A 283 -0.25 6.67 -14.09
CA ASP A 283 1.18 6.61 -14.28
C ASP A 283 1.89 7.38 -13.16
N LYS A 284 2.87 6.72 -12.60
CA LYS A 284 3.67 7.19 -11.49
C LYS A 284 4.65 8.25 -11.99
N LYS A 285 4.47 9.50 -11.54
CA LYS A 285 5.41 10.61 -11.85
C LYS A 285 6.70 10.52 -11.05
N ILE A 286 6.61 10.04 -9.80
CA ILE A 286 7.77 9.89 -8.89
C ILE A 286 7.70 8.58 -8.13
N ASP A 287 8.87 8.00 -7.86
CA ASP A 287 9.01 6.90 -6.92
C ASP A 287 8.52 7.18 -5.49
N PRO A 288 7.50 6.45 -4.96
CA PRO A 288 7.17 6.50 -3.54
C PRO A 288 8.39 6.29 -2.62
N LYS A 289 9.39 5.49 -3.03
CA LYS A 289 10.63 5.34 -2.25
C LYS A 289 11.47 6.62 -2.22
N LYS A 290 11.39 7.47 -3.25
CA LYS A 290 12.13 8.74 -3.30
C LYS A 290 11.50 9.81 -2.41
N LEU A 291 10.21 9.75 -2.11
CA LEU A 291 9.54 10.75 -1.27
C LEU A 291 8.67 10.04 -0.25
N GLN A 292 9.04 9.97 1.03
CA GLN A 292 8.24 9.26 2.04
C GLN A 292 7.53 10.24 2.99
N PHE A 293 6.25 10.50 2.74
CA PHE A 293 5.48 11.27 3.73
C PHE A 293 5.00 10.38 4.87
N GLY A 294 5.74 10.42 5.98
CA GLY A 294 5.28 10.00 7.31
C GLY A 294 4.91 8.52 7.46
N SER A 295 5.46 7.65 6.61
CA SER A 295 5.31 6.20 6.80
C SER A 295 6.47 5.75 7.67
N ARG A 296 6.19 5.36 8.93
CA ARG A 296 7.16 4.68 9.80
C ARG A 296 7.42 3.29 9.22
N ILE A 297 8.26 3.22 8.19
CA ILE A 297 8.66 1.94 7.57
C ILE A 297 10.14 1.64 7.87
N ASP A 298 10.89 2.57 8.46
CA ASP A 298 12.21 2.31 9.03
C ASP A 298 12.26 2.66 10.54
N GLU A 299 13.05 1.90 11.29
CA GLU A 299 13.10 1.78 12.77
C GLU A 299 13.31 3.08 13.58
N ASN A 300 13.42 4.25 12.96
CA ASN A 300 13.69 5.50 13.67
C ASN A 300 12.95 6.72 13.11
N SER A 301 11.69 6.92 13.49
CA SER A 301 11.06 8.25 13.33
C SER A 301 9.99 8.57 14.39
N GLY A 302 10.38 9.34 15.40
CA GLY A 302 9.49 10.37 15.96
C GLY A 302 9.08 11.36 14.87
N GLU A 303 8.01 12.13 15.07
CA GLU A 303 7.55 13.16 14.13
C GLU A 303 8.74 14.00 13.63
N ARG A 304 9.15 13.78 12.38
CA ARG A 304 10.25 14.51 11.76
C ARG A 304 9.83 14.89 10.36
N GLU A 305 9.92 16.18 10.06
CA GLU A 305 10.05 16.64 8.68
C GLU A 305 11.17 15.81 8.02
N GLU A 306 10.86 15.18 6.90
CA GLU A 306 11.83 14.34 6.19
C GLU A 306 12.92 15.25 5.62
N TYR A 307 14.15 15.08 6.10
CA TYR A 307 15.28 15.94 5.77
C TYR A 307 16.17 15.26 4.73
N TYR A 308 16.38 15.95 3.60
CA TYR A 308 17.21 15.54 2.48
C TYR A 308 18.57 16.25 2.54
N SER A 309 19.58 15.66 1.89
CA SER A 309 20.83 16.36 1.61
C SER A 309 20.85 16.72 0.13
N VAL A 310 21.41 17.87 -0.23
CA VAL A 310 21.56 18.27 -1.63
C VAL A 310 22.78 17.59 -2.22
N LYS A 311 22.57 16.83 -3.30
CA LYS A 311 23.62 16.12 -4.05
C LYS A 311 24.34 17.06 -4.99
N SER A 312 23.59 17.90 -5.71
CA SER A 312 24.13 18.91 -6.62
C SER A 312 23.09 19.99 -6.93
N ILE A 313 23.55 21.21 -7.20
CA ILE A 313 22.72 22.29 -7.73
C ILE A 313 22.93 22.30 -9.25
N ILE A 314 21.88 21.98 -10.01
CA ILE A 314 21.93 21.93 -11.47
C ILE A 314 21.85 23.36 -12.03
N SER A 315 20.98 24.17 -11.44
CA SER A 315 20.81 25.57 -11.76
C SER A 315 20.18 26.33 -10.58
N PRO A 316 20.08 27.67 -10.63
CA PRO A 316 19.37 28.44 -9.60
C PRO A 316 17.91 28.02 -9.39
N GLU A 317 17.29 27.45 -10.42
CA GLU A 317 15.94 26.91 -10.38
C GLU A 317 15.89 25.42 -10.01
N MET A 318 16.91 24.62 -10.35
CA MET A 318 16.87 23.16 -10.25
C MET A 318 17.93 22.57 -9.31
N ILE A 319 17.47 21.74 -8.38
CA ILE A 319 18.31 21.12 -7.35
C ILE A 319 18.11 19.60 -7.36
N LYS A 320 19.21 18.85 -7.30
CA LYS A 320 19.21 17.39 -7.19
C LYS A 320 19.52 16.97 -5.76
N LEU A 321 18.67 16.12 -5.20
CA LEU A 321 18.76 15.61 -3.83
C LEU A 321 19.54 14.29 -3.77
N ASN A 322 19.89 13.85 -2.55
CA ASN A 322 20.67 12.65 -2.28
C ASN A 322 20.01 11.33 -2.73
N ASN A 323 18.69 11.31 -2.88
CA ASN A 323 17.87 10.21 -3.41
C ASN A 323 17.71 10.25 -4.94
N ASP A 324 18.52 11.06 -5.63
CA ASP A 324 18.45 11.30 -7.08
C ASP A 324 17.14 11.94 -7.58
N LEU A 325 16.34 12.52 -6.69
CA LEU A 325 15.20 13.35 -7.08
C LEU A 325 15.69 14.75 -7.52
N THR A 326 15.28 15.17 -8.70
CA THR A 326 15.45 16.55 -9.17
C THR A 326 14.18 17.34 -8.90
N VAL A 327 14.32 18.51 -8.28
CA VAL A 327 13.20 19.40 -7.96
C VAL A 327 13.47 20.80 -8.50
N ARG A 328 12.39 21.49 -8.87
CA ARG A 328 12.41 22.89 -9.32
C ARG A 328 11.82 23.81 -8.27
N LEU A 329 12.49 24.92 -8.02
CA LEU A 329 12.09 25.91 -7.01
C LEU A 329 10.93 26.77 -7.51
N ILE A 330 9.77 26.69 -6.85
CA ILE A 330 8.60 27.51 -7.18
C ILE A 330 8.93 29.00 -7.07
N GLY A 331 8.53 29.75 -8.11
CA GLY A 331 8.60 31.21 -8.14
C GLY A 331 9.99 31.79 -8.42
N VAL A 332 10.99 30.95 -8.66
CA VAL A 332 12.36 31.37 -8.98
C VAL A 332 12.55 31.28 -10.49
N LYS A 333 13.13 32.32 -11.10
CA LYS A 333 13.52 32.35 -12.51
C LYS A 333 15.00 32.70 -12.67
N GLU A 334 15.72 31.94 -13.48
CA GLU A 334 17.14 32.13 -13.72
C GLU A 334 17.45 33.45 -14.41
N ARG A 335 18.53 34.09 -13.95
CA ARG A 335 19.09 35.30 -14.55
C ARG A 335 20.50 34.99 -15.06
N LYS A 336 20.59 34.69 -16.36
CA LYS A 336 21.83 34.21 -17.03
C LYS A 336 23.13 34.93 -16.60
N PRO A 337 23.19 36.29 -16.51
CA PRO A 337 24.41 36.98 -16.10
C PRO A 337 24.93 36.65 -14.69
N VAL A 338 24.07 36.24 -13.76
CA VAL A 338 24.42 36.00 -12.34
C VAL A 338 24.26 34.54 -11.93
N ASN A 339 23.94 33.63 -12.86
CA ASN A 339 23.73 32.21 -12.57
C ASN A 339 24.90 31.58 -11.80
N GLY A 340 26.15 31.91 -12.13
CA GLY A 340 27.32 31.43 -11.40
C GLY A 340 27.33 31.85 -9.93
N GLN A 341 27.03 33.13 -9.66
CA GLN A 341 26.93 33.68 -8.30
C GLN A 341 25.75 33.06 -7.54
N ALA A 342 24.62 32.86 -8.22
CA ALA A 342 23.43 32.24 -7.67
C ALA A 342 23.67 30.78 -7.24
N ILE A 343 24.38 30.00 -8.07
CA ILE A 343 24.76 28.61 -7.73
C ILE A 343 25.75 28.60 -6.56
N GLN A 344 26.74 29.48 -6.55
CA GLN A 344 27.69 29.59 -5.45
C GLN A 344 26.98 29.95 -4.14
N PHE A 345 26.09 30.93 -4.16
CA PHE A 345 25.29 31.33 -3.00
C PHE A 345 24.45 30.17 -2.45
N LEU A 346 23.73 29.45 -3.31
CA LEU A 346 22.97 28.27 -2.89
C LEU A 346 23.88 27.19 -2.31
N THR A 347 25.04 26.95 -2.94
CA THR A 347 26.02 25.96 -2.48
C THR A 347 26.51 26.29 -1.07
N GLU A 348 26.91 27.53 -0.83
CA GLU A 348 27.38 28.00 0.47
C GLU A 348 26.28 27.95 1.54
N LYS A 349 25.06 28.39 1.19
CA LYS A 349 23.91 28.38 2.10
C LYS A 349 23.52 26.97 2.52
N ILE A 350 23.61 26.00 1.62
CA ILE A 350 23.18 24.62 1.83
C ILE A 350 24.29 23.76 2.43
N LYS A 351 25.57 24.15 2.28
CA LYS A 351 26.73 23.37 2.73
C LYS A 351 26.59 22.93 4.19
N GLY A 352 26.64 21.61 4.41
CA GLY A 352 26.53 21.01 5.75
C GLY A 352 25.13 21.06 6.37
N GLN A 353 24.12 21.55 5.65
CA GLN A 353 22.73 21.63 6.10
C GLN A 353 21.86 20.61 5.36
N LYS A 354 20.81 20.15 6.06
CA LYS A 354 19.75 19.37 5.44
C LYS A 354 18.60 20.28 5.00
N VAL A 355 17.84 19.82 4.02
CA VAL A 355 16.70 20.55 3.44
C VAL A 355 15.41 19.75 3.60
N PHE A 356 14.27 20.43 3.61
CA PHE A 356 12.95 19.81 3.52
C PHE A 356 12.08 20.58 2.53
N MET A 357 11.07 19.91 1.99
CA MET A 357 10.23 20.45 0.92
C MET A 357 8.81 20.73 1.42
N LYS A 358 8.24 21.84 0.97
CA LYS A 358 6.79 22.07 0.96
C LYS A 358 6.31 22.25 -0.47
N PHE A 359 5.03 22.04 -0.70
CA PHE A 359 4.45 22.02 -2.03
C PHE A 359 3.28 23.00 -2.13
N ASP A 360 3.10 23.59 -3.30
CA ASP A 360 1.92 24.42 -3.64
C ASP A 360 0.85 23.60 -4.37
N ASP A 361 -0.25 24.20 -4.79
CA ASP A 361 -1.36 23.52 -5.49
C ASP A 361 -0.87 22.85 -6.78
N ARG A 362 -0.08 23.55 -7.59
CA ARG A 362 0.62 22.98 -8.75
C ARG A 362 1.86 22.22 -8.29
N LYS A 363 1.84 20.89 -8.42
CA LYS A 363 2.95 20.00 -8.01
C LYS A 363 3.99 19.77 -9.11
N TYR A 364 3.60 19.92 -10.38
CA TYR A 364 4.43 19.61 -11.54
C TYR A 364 4.37 20.73 -12.57
N ASP A 365 5.49 20.97 -13.25
CA ASP A 365 5.53 21.83 -14.42
C ASP A 365 5.18 21.05 -15.71
N GLU A 366 5.31 21.73 -16.87
CA GLU A 366 5.00 21.17 -18.19
C GLU A 366 5.99 20.08 -18.64
N HIS A 367 7.12 19.94 -17.94
CA HIS A 367 8.15 18.94 -18.20
C HIS A 367 8.15 17.82 -17.13
N ASP A 368 7.04 17.66 -16.41
CA ASP A 368 6.89 16.69 -15.31
C ASP A 368 7.94 16.80 -14.19
N THR A 369 8.53 17.99 -14.02
CA THR A 369 9.48 18.26 -12.92
C THR A 369 8.72 18.65 -11.66
N LEU A 370 9.12 18.07 -10.52
CA LEU A 370 8.48 18.35 -9.23
C LEU A 370 8.79 19.76 -8.76
N LEU A 371 7.74 20.55 -8.53
CA LEU A 371 7.80 21.92 -8.04
C LEU A 371 7.77 21.95 -6.50
N CYS A 372 8.70 22.64 -5.86
CA CYS A 372 8.72 22.77 -4.40
C CYS A 372 9.17 24.14 -3.87
N TYR A 373 8.76 24.40 -2.63
CA TYR A 373 9.36 25.36 -1.72
C TYR A 373 10.42 24.65 -0.88
N LEU A 374 11.68 25.03 -1.05
CA LEU A 374 12.80 24.38 -0.37
C LEU A 374 13.22 25.18 0.87
N TYR A 375 13.33 24.48 1.99
CA TYR A 375 13.72 25.06 3.27
C TYR A 375 14.95 24.34 3.82
N LEU A 376 15.86 25.07 4.45
CA LEU A 376 16.89 24.47 5.29
C LEU A 376 16.28 23.96 6.60
N LYS A 377 16.96 23.03 7.29
CA LYS A 377 16.53 22.49 8.60
C LYS A 377 16.23 23.58 9.64
N ASN A 378 16.92 24.72 9.59
CA ASN A 378 16.66 25.88 10.45
C ASN A 378 15.46 26.76 9.98
N LYS A 379 14.64 26.25 9.06
CA LYS A 379 13.47 26.91 8.43
C LYS A 379 13.80 28.10 7.53
N THR A 380 15.05 28.27 7.12
CA THR A 380 15.43 29.27 6.10
C THR A 380 14.78 28.93 4.77
N PHE A 381 14.01 29.86 4.20
CA PHE A 381 13.29 29.66 2.94
C PHE A 381 14.19 30.01 1.74
N LEU A 382 14.71 29.00 1.05
CA LEU A 382 15.72 29.19 0.00
C LEU A 382 15.17 29.94 -1.22
N ASN A 383 13.96 29.60 -1.69
CA ASN A 383 13.34 30.26 -2.85
C ASN A 383 13.23 31.78 -2.64
N ALA A 384 12.84 32.23 -1.45
CA ALA A 384 12.73 33.65 -1.15
C ALA A 384 14.11 34.33 -1.01
N HIS A 385 15.11 33.61 -0.48
CA HIS A 385 16.44 34.16 -0.27
C HIS A 385 17.17 34.47 -1.56
N ILE A 386 17.12 33.57 -2.55
CA ILE A 386 17.83 33.80 -3.81
C ILE A 386 17.26 35.01 -4.57
N ILE A 387 15.96 35.25 -4.48
CA ILE A 387 15.29 36.44 -5.02
C ILE A 387 15.68 37.69 -4.23
N LYS A 388 15.67 37.60 -2.89
CA LYS A 388 16.07 38.73 -2.02
C LYS A 388 17.49 39.22 -2.30
N GLU A 389 18.43 38.32 -2.57
CA GLU A 389 19.81 38.71 -2.91
C GLU A 389 19.97 39.21 -4.36
N GLY A 390 18.89 39.24 -5.15
CA GLY A 390 18.91 39.69 -6.55
C GLY A 390 19.65 38.71 -7.48
N LEU A 391 19.75 37.45 -7.07
CA LEU A 391 20.44 36.37 -7.77
C LEU A 391 19.50 35.55 -8.67
N ALA A 392 18.20 35.82 -8.60
CA ALA A 392 17.17 35.25 -9.46
C ALA A 392 16.00 36.24 -9.60
N ASP A 393 15.27 36.14 -10.71
CA ASP A 393 14.04 36.88 -10.94
C ASP A 393 12.83 36.11 -10.39
N VAL A 394 11.67 36.77 -10.30
CA VAL A 394 10.41 36.11 -9.92
C VAL A 394 9.79 35.48 -11.17
N ASP A 395 9.51 34.18 -11.13
CA ASP A 395 8.77 33.53 -12.21
C ASP A 395 7.28 33.90 -12.12
N LEU A 396 6.80 34.68 -13.09
CA LEU A 396 5.41 35.12 -13.19
C LEU A 396 4.58 34.32 -14.21
N SER A 397 5.13 33.25 -14.77
CA SER A 397 4.45 32.44 -15.79
C SER A 397 3.24 31.66 -15.24
N TYR A 398 3.11 31.52 -13.92
CA TYR A 398 1.97 30.88 -13.26
C TYR A 398 1.71 31.49 -11.88
N ASP A 399 0.57 31.12 -11.28
CA ASP A 399 0.18 31.61 -9.96
C ASP A 399 0.63 30.66 -8.83
N PHE A 400 1.02 31.23 -7.70
CA PHE A 400 1.54 30.47 -6.54
C PHE A 400 1.36 31.26 -5.24
N LYS A 401 1.28 30.55 -4.12
CA LYS A 401 0.92 31.05 -2.79
C LYS A 401 1.76 32.22 -2.29
N TYR A 402 3.06 32.25 -2.60
CA TYR A 402 3.99 33.27 -2.09
C TYR A 402 4.33 34.37 -3.12
N LYS A 403 3.52 34.53 -4.17
CA LYS A 403 3.78 35.46 -5.28
C LYS A 403 3.98 36.91 -4.83
N ASP A 404 3.06 37.46 -4.05
CA ASP A 404 3.17 38.85 -3.56
C ASP A 404 4.43 39.05 -2.70
N LYS A 405 4.77 38.05 -1.88
CA LYS A 405 6.00 38.08 -1.07
C LYS A 405 7.24 38.12 -1.95
N PHE A 406 7.26 37.37 -3.05
CA PHE A 406 8.42 37.32 -3.94
C PHE A 406 8.56 38.61 -4.75
N MET A 407 7.43 39.18 -5.20
CA MET A 407 7.40 40.48 -5.87
C MET A 407 7.94 41.60 -4.97
N ASN A 408 7.47 41.69 -3.72
CA ASN A 408 7.94 42.70 -2.77
C ASN A 408 9.45 42.57 -2.47
N LEU A 409 9.97 41.34 -2.41
CA LEU A 409 11.41 41.11 -2.21
C LEU A 409 12.22 41.56 -3.43
N ASN A 410 11.72 41.29 -4.64
CA ASN A 410 12.39 41.67 -5.88
C ASN A 410 12.41 43.20 -6.07
N GLU A 411 11.33 43.90 -5.74
CA GLU A 411 11.26 45.37 -5.80
C GLU A 411 12.21 46.03 -4.79
N ALA A 412 12.26 45.53 -3.55
CA ALA A 412 13.17 46.05 -2.53
C ALA A 412 14.65 45.93 -2.93
N THR A 413 15.01 44.87 -3.66
CA THR A 413 16.38 44.65 -4.13
C THR A 413 16.72 45.48 -5.37
N ASN A 414 15.75 45.71 -6.26
CA ASN A 414 15.94 46.55 -7.45
C ASN A 414 15.87 48.05 -7.15
N GLY A 415 15.16 48.47 -6.10
CA GLY A 415 15.11 49.87 -5.65
C GLY A 415 16.31 50.31 -4.80
N ALA A 416 17.16 49.37 -4.39
CA ALA A 416 18.37 49.64 -3.59
C ALA A 416 19.67 49.66 -4.42
N ARG A 417 19.58 49.59 -5.76
CA ARG A 417 20.71 49.60 -6.70
C ARG A 417 20.79 50.88 -7.53
#